data_AF-A0A4U0SIG2-F1
#
_entry.id   AF-A0A4U0SIG2-F1
#
_cell.length_a   1.000
_cell.length_b   1.000
_cell.length_c   1.000
_cell.angle_alpha   90.00
_cell.angle_beta   90.00
_cell.angle_gamma   90.00
#
_symmetry.space_group_name_H-M   'P 1'
#
loop_
_entity.id
_entity.type
_entity.pdbx_description
1 polymer ?
#
loop_
_entity_poly.entity_id
_entity_poly.type
_entity_poly.pdbx_seq_one_letter_code
_entity_poly.pdbx_strand_id
1 'polypeptide(L)'
;MNTPFSEEFRLSITRALGDQLADALTTLRPAPLTQDNLNVLQAKPGVYQLYLRDQFVYVGKADKSLPSRLGNHLRKLSSRRELDIEAVSFACLYVAEDFSAVAPEKLLIKRHKAEGRIPWNTNGFGNKDPGRKRDHTALKVNHFDMLHPIDLGRTVEGVTAGPWKLHELLKAVKQGLPYNFRYQAPTTFKDALVAVPDARTTADELFRLIAPVLPEDWQISALMGYAIMYEDARVDYPSGWRYYRGTDVVTSTPEAEPAGEIEEEPADE
;
A
#
# COMPACT_ATOMS: atom_id res chain seq x y z
N MET A 1 5.92 -34.09 -31.22
CA MET A 1 5.89 -35.56 -31.07
C MET A 1 7.02 -35.92 -30.12
N ASN A 2 6.72 -36.26 -28.86
CA ASN A 2 7.73 -36.80 -27.93
C ASN A 2 7.81 -38.32 -28.15
N THR A 3 9.00 -38.83 -28.44
CA THR A 3 9.29 -40.26 -28.49
C THR A 3 9.61 -40.80 -27.09
N PRO A 4 9.26 -42.05 -26.75
CA PRO A 4 9.43 -42.61 -25.41
C PRO A 4 10.90 -42.89 -24.99
N PHE A 5 11.87 -42.56 -25.85
CA PHE A 5 13.29 -42.88 -25.65
C PHE A 5 14.24 -41.68 -25.79
N SER A 6 13.69 -40.47 -25.93
CA SER A 6 14.52 -39.27 -26.04
C SER A 6 13.85 -38.11 -25.32
N GLU A 7 14.63 -37.41 -24.51
CA GLU A 7 14.21 -36.21 -23.81
C GLU A 7 15.18 -35.07 -24.18
N GLU A 8 14.66 -33.86 -24.34
CA GLU A 8 15.47 -32.70 -24.68
C GLU A 8 15.97 -32.04 -23.39
N PHE A 9 17.27 -32.14 -23.13
CA PHE A 9 17.89 -31.40 -22.02
C PHE A 9 18.05 -29.93 -22.40
N ARG A 10 17.53 -29.03 -21.56
CA ARG A 10 17.74 -27.57 -21.68
C ARG A 10 18.29 -27.01 -20.38
N LEU A 11 19.47 -26.39 -20.46
CA LEU A 11 20.02 -25.61 -19.34
C LEU A 11 19.18 -24.33 -19.17
N SER A 12 18.53 -24.19 -18.03
CA SER A 12 17.78 -22.98 -17.68
C SER A 12 18.47 -22.25 -16.52
N ILE A 13 19.25 -21.24 -16.87
CA ILE A 13 19.93 -20.36 -15.90
C ILE A 13 18.91 -19.67 -14.99
N THR A 14 17.79 -19.23 -15.56
CA THR A 14 16.71 -18.56 -14.81
C THR A 14 16.02 -19.49 -13.80
N ARG A 15 15.79 -20.75 -14.15
CA ARG A 15 15.26 -21.74 -13.20
C ARG A 15 16.24 -22.01 -12.08
N ALA A 16 17.50 -22.29 -12.42
CA ALA A 16 18.55 -22.56 -11.42
C ALA A 16 18.74 -21.38 -10.45
N LEU A 17 18.71 -20.15 -10.97
CA LEU A 17 18.77 -18.94 -10.14
C LEU A 17 17.55 -18.81 -9.23
N GLY A 18 16.34 -19.02 -9.76
CA GLY A 18 15.12 -18.99 -8.96
C GLY A 18 15.13 -20.02 -7.83
N ASP A 19 15.65 -21.22 -8.10
CA ASP A 19 15.80 -22.29 -7.11
C ASP A 19 16.82 -21.90 -6.02
N GLN A 20 17.99 -21.38 -6.41
CA GLN A 20 19.00 -20.89 -5.45
C GLN A 20 18.49 -19.74 -4.57
N LEU A 21 17.74 -18.80 -5.14
CA LEU A 21 17.14 -17.70 -4.38
C LEU A 21 16.11 -18.21 -3.37
N ALA A 22 15.25 -19.14 -3.79
CA ALA A 22 14.26 -19.75 -2.92
C ALA A 22 14.92 -20.51 -1.78
N ASP A 23 15.91 -21.36 -2.09
CA ASP A 23 16.64 -22.14 -1.09
C ASP A 23 17.35 -21.21 -0.09
N ALA A 24 18.05 -20.18 -0.58
CA ALA A 24 18.70 -19.20 0.28
C ALA A 24 17.70 -18.49 1.22
N LEU A 25 16.52 -18.10 0.72
CA LEU A 25 15.47 -17.50 1.54
C LEU A 25 14.95 -18.46 2.64
N THR A 26 14.81 -19.76 2.35
CA THR A 26 14.35 -20.73 3.36
C THR A 26 15.33 -20.93 4.52
N THR A 27 16.61 -20.59 4.35
CA THR A 27 17.60 -20.67 5.43
C THR A 27 17.53 -19.49 6.40
N LEU A 28 16.84 -18.42 6.03
CA LEU A 28 16.72 -17.22 6.84
C LEU A 28 15.60 -17.37 7.86
N ARG A 29 15.82 -16.81 9.06
CA ARG A 29 14.78 -16.63 10.05
C ARG A 29 14.08 -15.28 9.80
N PRO A 30 12.75 -15.26 9.54
CA PRO A 30 12.03 -14.00 9.42
C PRO A 30 12.14 -13.15 10.69
N ALA A 31 12.36 -11.85 10.51
CA ALA A 31 12.39 -10.86 11.58
C ALA A 31 11.09 -10.04 11.58
N PRO A 32 10.58 -9.59 12.74
CA PRO A 32 9.41 -8.70 12.79
C PRO A 32 9.59 -7.46 11.89
N LEU A 33 8.53 -7.05 11.19
CA LEU A 33 8.55 -5.86 10.34
C LEU A 33 8.45 -4.60 11.21
N THR A 34 9.58 -4.16 11.76
CA THR A 34 9.68 -2.97 12.63
C THR A 34 10.76 -2.03 12.12
N GLN A 35 10.66 -0.74 12.45
CA GLN A 35 11.67 0.24 12.05
C GLN A 35 13.07 -0.12 12.56
N ASP A 36 13.18 -0.66 13.76
CA ASP A 36 14.46 -1.10 14.34
C ASP A 36 15.12 -2.22 13.53
N ASN A 37 14.34 -3.22 13.12
CA ASN A 37 14.85 -4.30 12.27
C ASN A 37 15.17 -3.82 10.84
N LEU A 38 14.51 -2.77 10.36
CA LEU A 38 14.85 -2.15 9.07
C LEU A 38 16.13 -1.30 9.15
N ASN A 39 16.38 -0.63 10.28
CA ASN A 39 17.55 0.23 10.48
C ASN A 39 18.89 -0.51 10.46
N VAL A 40 18.88 -1.82 10.75
CA VAL A 40 20.10 -2.66 10.69
C VAL A 40 20.42 -3.18 9.29
N LEU A 41 19.50 -3.05 8.33
CA LEU A 41 19.70 -3.48 6.96
C LEU A 41 20.58 -2.49 6.18
N GLN A 42 21.40 -3.01 5.28
CA GLN A 42 22.12 -2.21 4.29
C GLN A 42 21.15 -1.65 3.24
N ALA A 43 21.33 -0.37 2.87
CA ALA A 43 20.62 0.27 1.77
C ALA A 43 21.14 -0.23 0.41
N LYS A 44 20.74 -1.46 0.05
CA LYS A 44 21.14 -2.13 -1.19
C LYS A 44 19.92 -2.76 -1.89
N PRO A 45 20.03 -3.03 -3.20
CA PRO A 45 19.02 -3.77 -3.94
C PRO A 45 18.86 -5.21 -3.44
N GLY A 46 17.70 -5.81 -3.71
CA GLY A 46 17.46 -7.19 -3.33
C GLY A 46 16.01 -7.64 -3.49
N VAL A 47 15.75 -8.85 -2.97
CA VAL A 47 14.41 -9.45 -2.88
C VAL A 47 14.03 -9.68 -1.43
N TYR A 48 12.74 -9.68 -1.14
CA TYR A 48 12.21 -9.94 0.19
C TYR A 48 10.93 -10.74 0.14
N GLN A 49 10.65 -11.41 1.24
CA GLN A 49 9.40 -12.11 1.52
C GLN A 49 8.73 -11.46 2.72
N LEU A 50 7.42 -11.34 2.69
CA LEU A 50 6.60 -10.97 3.84
C LEU A 50 5.79 -12.18 4.29
N TYR A 51 5.62 -12.25 5.61
CA TYR A 51 4.85 -13.28 6.27
C TYR A 51 3.82 -12.62 7.18
N LEU A 52 2.63 -13.19 7.25
CA LEU A 52 1.60 -12.84 8.22
C LEU A 52 1.33 -14.07 9.08
N ARG A 53 1.60 -13.99 10.39
CA ARG A 53 1.48 -15.12 11.32
C ARG A 53 2.20 -16.37 10.80
N ASP A 54 3.46 -16.19 10.41
CA ASP A 54 4.36 -17.21 9.83
C ASP A 54 3.90 -17.80 8.48
N GLN A 55 2.79 -17.32 7.90
CA GLN A 55 2.37 -17.71 6.57
C GLN A 55 2.99 -16.79 5.54
N PHE A 56 3.67 -17.36 4.55
CA PHE A 56 4.21 -16.62 3.42
C PHE A 56 3.07 -16.00 2.60
N VAL A 57 3.04 -14.66 2.49
CA VAL A 57 1.95 -13.93 1.86
C VAL A 57 2.37 -13.13 0.62
N TYR A 58 3.63 -12.68 0.57
CA TYR A 58 4.11 -11.78 -0.46
C TYR A 58 5.60 -11.96 -0.74
N VAL A 59 6.00 -11.88 -2.00
CA VAL A 59 7.39 -11.67 -2.42
C VAL A 59 7.48 -10.37 -3.20
N GLY A 60 8.54 -9.61 -2.96
CA GLY A 60 8.81 -8.37 -3.67
C GLY A 60 10.28 -8.16 -3.97
N LYS A 61 10.57 -7.15 -4.80
CA LYS A 61 11.92 -6.62 -5.02
C LYS A 61 12.08 -5.18 -4.58
N ALA A 62 13.33 -4.78 -4.39
CA ALA A 62 13.76 -3.39 -4.26
C ALA A 62 14.96 -3.17 -5.19
N ASP A 63 14.82 -2.25 -6.15
CA ASP A 63 15.89 -1.98 -7.12
C ASP A 63 17.01 -1.10 -6.58
N LYS A 64 16.74 -0.34 -5.51
CA LYS A 64 17.70 0.61 -4.91
C LYS A 64 17.99 0.29 -3.45
N SER A 65 16.95 0.12 -2.65
CA SER A 65 17.08 -0.02 -1.19
C SER A 65 15.98 -0.89 -0.60
N LEU A 66 16.36 -2.07 -0.12
CA LEU A 66 15.52 -2.95 0.69
C LEU A 66 14.90 -2.25 1.91
N PRO A 67 15.67 -1.55 2.79
CA PRO A 67 15.09 -0.85 3.93
C PRO A 67 14.02 0.18 3.52
N SER A 68 14.24 0.91 2.43
CA SER A 68 13.26 1.90 1.94
C SER A 68 11.97 1.24 1.46
N ARG A 69 12.07 0.18 0.65
CA ARG A 69 10.89 -0.53 0.12
C ARG A 69 10.11 -1.24 1.23
N LEU A 70 10.79 -1.90 2.16
CA LEU A 70 10.17 -2.52 3.33
C LEU A 70 9.57 -1.48 4.28
N GLY A 71 10.19 -0.31 4.42
CA GLY A 71 9.64 0.82 5.18
C GLY A 71 8.33 1.34 4.59
N ASN A 72 8.20 1.38 3.26
CA ASN A 72 6.93 1.71 2.60
C ASN A 72 5.84 0.67 2.92
N HIS A 73 6.20 -0.61 2.96
CA HIS A 73 5.27 -1.68 3.35
C HIS A 73 4.88 -1.59 4.82
N LEU A 74 5.84 -1.35 5.71
CA LEU A 74 5.59 -1.10 7.14
C LEU A 74 4.58 0.04 7.31
N ARG A 75 4.83 1.19 6.67
CA ARG A 75 3.90 2.32 6.70
C ARG A 75 2.51 1.93 6.18
N LYS A 76 2.44 1.31 4.99
CA LYS A 76 1.16 0.86 4.38
C LYS A 76 0.39 -0.08 5.30
N LEU A 77 1.05 -1.08 5.88
CA LEU A 77 0.45 -2.13 6.71
C LEU A 77 0.02 -1.60 8.08
N SER A 78 0.84 -0.75 8.72
CA SER A 78 0.51 -0.10 10.00
C SER A 78 -0.76 0.76 9.94
N SER A 79 -1.16 1.17 8.74
CA SER A 79 -2.28 2.05 8.48
C SER A 79 -3.62 1.32 8.29
N ARG A 80 -3.63 -0.02 8.34
CA ARG A 80 -4.78 -0.84 7.97
C ARG A 80 -5.57 -1.31 9.18
N ARG A 81 -6.89 -1.36 9.00
CA ARG A 81 -7.81 -2.08 9.89
C ARG A 81 -7.70 -3.57 9.62
N GLU A 82 -8.02 -4.37 10.63
CA GLU A 82 -8.09 -5.84 10.53
C GLU A 82 -6.76 -6.52 10.17
N LEU A 83 -5.65 -5.77 10.26
CA LEU A 83 -4.29 -6.25 10.09
C LEU A 83 -3.46 -5.85 11.30
N ASP A 84 -2.91 -6.84 11.98
CA ASP A 84 -1.98 -6.63 13.07
C ASP A 84 -0.55 -6.57 12.52
N ILE A 85 0.09 -5.40 12.64
CA ILE A 85 1.45 -5.19 12.16
C ILE A 85 2.47 -6.02 12.96
N GLU A 86 2.20 -6.32 14.23
CA GLU A 86 3.09 -7.14 15.06
C GLU A 86 3.14 -8.59 14.58
N ALA A 87 2.09 -9.03 13.88
CA ALA A 87 2.02 -10.34 13.25
C ALA A 87 2.73 -10.41 11.88
N VAL A 88 3.30 -9.30 11.40
CA VAL A 88 4.02 -9.25 10.12
C VAL A 88 5.51 -9.39 10.34
N SER A 89 6.14 -10.29 9.59
CA SER A 89 7.59 -10.47 9.56
C SER A 89 8.11 -10.48 8.13
N PHE A 90 9.42 -10.31 7.98
CA PHE A 90 10.10 -10.31 6.68
C PHE A 90 11.42 -11.09 6.72
N ALA A 91 11.80 -11.62 5.55
CA ALA A 91 13.14 -12.10 5.27
C ALA A 91 13.62 -11.48 3.95
N CYS A 92 14.91 -11.22 3.78
CA CYS A 92 15.43 -10.58 2.56
C CYS A 92 16.83 -11.07 2.18
N LEU A 93 17.12 -10.98 0.89
CA LEU A 93 18.43 -11.26 0.31
C LEU A 93 18.88 -10.06 -0.51
N TYR A 94 20.14 -9.67 -0.31
CA TYR A 94 20.81 -8.75 -1.22
C TYR A 94 21.10 -9.44 -2.54
N VAL A 95 20.86 -8.72 -3.63
CA VAL A 95 21.11 -9.19 -4.98
C VAL A 95 22.01 -8.17 -5.66
N ALA A 96 23.01 -8.62 -6.41
CA ALA A 96 23.91 -7.71 -7.13
C ALA A 96 23.12 -6.86 -8.15
N GLU A 97 23.57 -5.62 -8.40
CA GLU A 97 22.84 -4.65 -9.24
C GLU A 97 22.49 -5.20 -10.63
N ASP A 98 23.40 -5.97 -11.23
CA ASP A 98 23.26 -6.56 -12.56
C ASP A 98 22.19 -7.67 -12.63
N PHE A 99 21.77 -8.21 -11.48
CA PHE A 99 20.74 -9.26 -11.40
C PHE A 99 19.31 -8.70 -11.37
N SER A 100 19.13 -7.38 -11.32
CA SER A 100 17.81 -6.76 -11.53
C SER A 100 17.22 -7.13 -12.91
N ALA A 101 18.08 -7.26 -13.93
CA ALA A 101 17.71 -7.59 -15.31
C ALA A 101 17.07 -8.98 -15.48
N VAL A 102 17.28 -9.91 -14.54
CA VAL A 102 16.70 -11.26 -14.59
C VAL A 102 15.39 -11.39 -13.79
N ALA A 103 14.87 -10.28 -13.26
CA ALA A 103 13.60 -10.19 -12.54
C ALA A 103 13.43 -11.30 -11.46
N PRO A 104 14.30 -11.34 -10.45
CA PRO A 104 14.35 -12.42 -9.45
C PRO A 104 13.02 -12.64 -8.72
N GLU A 105 12.27 -11.57 -8.48
CA GLU A 105 10.89 -11.63 -7.95
C GLU A 105 9.95 -12.44 -8.85
N LYS A 106 9.99 -12.25 -10.18
CA LYS A 106 9.12 -13.00 -11.11
C LYS A 106 9.43 -14.49 -11.07
N LEU A 107 10.70 -14.86 -10.88
CA LEU A 107 11.12 -16.25 -10.73
C LEU A 107 10.53 -16.86 -9.45
N LEU A 108 10.60 -16.13 -8.33
CA LEU A 108 10.02 -16.55 -7.04
C LEU A 108 8.48 -16.62 -7.11
N ILE A 109 7.82 -15.63 -7.70
CA ILE A 109 6.36 -15.63 -7.92
C ILE A 109 5.97 -16.86 -8.74
N LYS A 110 6.62 -17.11 -9.89
CA LYS A 110 6.30 -18.25 -10.75
C LYS A 110 6.43 -19.58 -10.01
N ARG A 111 7.47 -19.73 -9.18
CA ARG A 111 7.68 -20.92 -8.36
C ARG A 111 6.58 -21.09 -7.32
N HIS A 112 6.24 -20.04 -6.57
CA HIS A 112 5.29 -20.13 -5.46
C HIS A 112 3.81 -20.07 -5.87
N LYS A 113 3.48 -19.53 -7.06
CA LYS A 113 2.12 -19.60 -7.63
C LYS A 113 1.66 -21.03 -7.83
N ALA A 114 2.56 -21.93 -8.24
CA ALA A 114 2.25 -23.36 -8.40
C ALA A 114 1.85 -24.03 -7.08
N GLU A 115 2.19 -23.43 -5.93
CA GLU A 115 1.93 -23.95 -4.60
C GLU A 115 0.76 -23.21 -3.89
N GLY A 116 0.18 -22.18 -4.52
CA GLY A 116 -0.89 -21.35 -3.93
C GLY A 116 -0.42 -20.41 -2.81
N ARG A 117 0.88 -20.07 -2.74
CA ARG A 117 1.53 -19.53 -1.54
C ARG A 117 1.86 -18.01 -1.54
N ILE A 118 1.10 -17.16 -2.24
CA ILE A 118 1.37 -15.70 -2.29
C ILE A 118 0.11 -14.84 -2.49
N PRO A 119 -0.88 -14.89 -1.57
CA PRO A 119 -2.16 -14.18 -1.73
C PRO A 119 -2.04 -12.68 -2.02
N TRP A 120 -0.98 -12.01 -1.54
CA TRP A 120 -0.82 -10.58 -1.73
C TRP A 120 -0.24 -10.19 -3.10
N ASN A 121 0.49 -11.10 -3.77
CA ASN A 121 1.00 -10.86 -5.12
C ASN A 121 -0.07 -10.89 -6.22
N THR A 122 -1.32 -11.23 -5.88
CA THR A 122 -2.41 -11.35 -6.87
C THR A 122 -3.68 -10.65 -6.44
N ASN A 123 -3.60 -9.80 -5.41
CA ASN A 123 -4.77 -9.12 -4.85
C ASN A 123 -4.61 -7.59 -4.74
N GLY A 124 -3.60 -7.01 -5.41
CA GLY A 124 -3.39 -5.56 -5.44
C GLY A 124 -2.58 -4.99 -4.26
N PHE A 125 -1.99 -5.82 -3.39
CA PHE A 125 -1.09 -5.32 -2.34
C PHE A 125 0.13 -4.57 -2.92
N GLY A 126 0.73 -5.06 -4.00
CA GLY A 126 1.88 -4.42 -4.64
C GLY A 126 1.59 -3.12 -5.39
N ASN A 127 0.31 -2.82 -5.67
CA ASN A 127 -0.10 -1.72 -6.53
C ASN A 127 0.26 -0.35 -5.93
N LYS A 128 0.75 0.55 -6.78
CA LYS A 128 0.97 1.97 -6.46
C LYS A 128 -0.36 2.72 -6.48
N ASP A 129 -0.31 4.03 -6.22
CA ASP A 129 -1.48 4.89 -6.36
C ASP A 129 -1.97 4.88 -7.83
N PRO A 130 -3.19 4.39 -8.12
CA PRO A 130 -3.65 4.18 -9.50
C PRO A 130 -4.11 5.48 -10.20
N GLY A 131 -4.04 6.62 -9.49
CA GLY A 131 -4.42 7.94 -10.01
C GLY A 131 -5.93 8.17 -10.11
N ARG A 132 -6.33 9.43 -10.32
CA ARG A 132 -7.74 9.88 -10.22
C ARG A 132 -8.74 9.10 -11.09
N LYS A 133 -8.32 8.61 -12.27
CA LYS A 133 -9.21 7.84 -13.18
C LYS A 133 -9.71 6.53 -12.55
N ARG A 134 -8.96 5.99 -11.58
CA ARG A 134 -9.24 4.69 -10.96
C ARG A 134 -10.02 4.79 -9.66
N ASP A 135 -10.27 6.00 -9.17
CA ASP A 135 -11.11 6.28 -8.00
C ASP A 135 -12.56 5.83 -8.25
N HIS A 136 -12.98 5.80 -9.53
CA HIS A 136 -14.30 5.35 -10.00
C HIS A 136 -14.36 3.85 -10.30
N THR A 137 -13.34 3.07 -9.97
CA THR A 137 -13.35 1.62 -10.19
C THR A 137 -13.75 0.89 -8.92
N ALA A 138 -14.73 -0.02 -9.03
CA ALA A 138 -15.07 -0.94 -7.96
C ALA A 138 -13.90 -1.92 -7.72
N LEU A 139 -13.61 -2.20 -6.46
CA LEU A 139 -12.57 -3.17 -6.10
C LEU A 139 -13.18 -4.56 -6.02
N LYS A 140 -12.43 -5.60 -6.37
CA LYS A 140 -12.87 -6.98 -6.13
C LYS A 140 -12.95 -7.26 -4.63
N VAL A 141 -13.87 -8.11 -4.20
CA VAL A 141 -14.03 -8.49 -2.77
C VAL A 141 -12.74 -9.07 -2.16
N ASN A 142 -11.88 -9.69 -2.96
CA ASN A 142 -10.60 -10.24 -2.50
C ASN A 142 -9.43 -9.24 -2.61
N HIS A 143 -9.66 -8.01 -3.05
CA HIS A 143 -8.63 -6.97 -3.16
C HIS A 143 -8.06 -6.62 -1.78
N PHE A 144 -6.76 -6.38 -1.68
CA PHE A 144 -6.06 -6.09 -0.43
C PHE A 144 -6.74 -4.97 0.37
N ASP A 145 -7.03 -3.84 -0.29
CA ASP A 145 -7.67 -2.70 0.36
C ASP A 145 -9.11 -2.99 0.83
N MET A 146 -9.83 -3.92 0.20
CA MET A 146 -11.17 -4.34 0.64
C MET A 146 -11.10 -5.16 1.93
N LEU A 147 -10.08 -6.03 2.02
CA LEU A 147 -9.84 -6.88 3.20
C LEU A 147 -9.17 -6.12 4.34
N HIS A 148 -8.38 -5.10 4.01
CA HIS A 148 -7.56 -4.33 4.96
C HIS A 148 -7.71 -2.83 4.66
N PRO A 149 -8.88 -2.24 4.93
CA PRO A 149 -9.14 -0.84 4.63
C PRO A 149 -8.30 0.08 5.52
N ILE A 150 -8.09 1.32 5.06
CA ILE A 150 -7.43 2.35 5.88
C ILE A 150 -8.16 2.61 7.19
N ASP A 151 -7.38 3.00 8.19
CA ASP A 151 -7.85 3.32 9.53
C ASP A 151 -7.90 4.84 9.75
N LEU A 152 -9.11 5.42 9.69
CA LEU A 152 -9.32 6.85 9.94
C LEU A 152 -9.17 7.23 11.41
N GLY A 153 -9.09 6.25 12.32
CA GLY A 153 -8.81 6.46 13.74
C GLY A 153 -7.34 6.74 14.05
N ARG A 154 -6.45 6.70 13.04
CA ARG A 154 -5.03 7.01 13.23
C ARG A 154 -4.84 8.50 13.48
N THR A 155 -4.10 8.80 14.54
CA THR A 155 -3.55 10.14 14.78
C THR A 155 -2.65 10.55 13.63
N VAL A 156 -2.75 11.81 13.24
CA VAL A 156 -1.94 12.37 12.16
C VAL A 156 -0.66 12.98 12.75
N GLU A 157 0.48 12.38 12.43
CA GLU A 157 1.77 12.86 12.93
C GLU A 157 2.12 14.26 12.39
N GLY A 158 2.78 15.07 13.20
CA GLY A 158 3.25 16.41 12.79
C GLY A 158 2.18 17.50 12.75
N VAL A 159 0.93 17.21 13.11
CA VAL A 159 -0.13 18.22 13.30
C VAL A 159 -0.17 18.65 14.77
N THR A 160 -0.24 19.95 15.02
CA THR A 160 -0.29 20.53 16.38
C THR A 160 -1.59 21.29 16.59
N ALA A 161 -1.99 21.46 17.85
CA ALA A 161 -3.13 22.30 18.21
C ALA A 161 -2.92 23.78 17.80
N GLY A 162 -4.01 24.47 17.50
CA GLY A 162 -4.04 25.87 17.11
C GLY A 162 -4.61 26.12 15.72
N PRO A 163 -4.61 27.39 15.27
CA PRO A 163 -5.08 27.75 13.93
C PRO A 163 -4.04 27.38 12.88
N TRP A 164 -4.49 26.74 11.81
CA TRP A 164 -3.70 26.43 10.62
C TRP A 164 -4.30 27.08 9.39
N LYS A 165 -3.44 27.50 8.46
CA LYS A 165 -3.90 27.73 7.08
C LYS A 165 -4.20 26.39 6.43
N LEU A 166 -5.31 26.30 5.69
CA LEU A 166 -5.77 25.06 5.07
C LEU A 166 -4.66 24.38 4.26
N HIS A 167 -3.93 25.10 3.42
CA HIS A 167 -2.89 24.49 2.59
C HIS A 167 -1.69 23.94 3.38
N GLU A 168 -1.37 24.54 4.52
CA GLU A 168 -0.31 24.06 5.41
C GLU A 168 -0.78 22.80 6.14
N LEU A 169 -2.03 22.83 6.62
CA LEU A 169 -2.66 21.67 7.26
C LEU A 169 -2.75 20.49 6.30
N LEU A 170 -3.21 20.69 5.05
CA LEU A 170 -3.29 19.61 4.05
C LEU A 170 -1.93 18.99 3.73
N LYS A 171 -0.86 19.79 3.70
CA LYS A 171 0.53 19.28 3.56
C LYS A 171 0.95 18.45 4.77
N ALA A 172 0.73 18.96 5.97
CA ALA A 172 1.04 18.25 7.21
C ALA A 172 0.26 16.93 7.30
N VAL A 173 -1.03 16.96 7.01
CA VAL A 173 -1.90 15.77 6.99
C VAL A 173 -1.39 14.73 5.99
N LYS A 174 -1.08 15.15 4.76
CA LYS A 174 -0.53 14.24 3.74
C LYS A 174 0.79 13.60 4.18
N GLN A 175 1.64 14.34 4.88
CA GLN A 175 2.93 13.83 5.36
C GLN A 175 2.78 12.90 6.56
N GLY A 176 1.89 13.25 7.49
CA GLY A 176 1.67 12.54 8.75
C GLY A 176 0.78 11.31 8.68
N LEU A 177 -0.04 11.17 7.64
CA LEU A 177 -0.89 9.99 7.48
C LEU A 177 -0.09 8.75 7.07
N PRO A 178 -0.33 7.58 7.67
CA PRO A 178 0.34 6.34 7.28
C PRO A 178 -0.24 5.70 6.00
N TYR A 179 -1.17 6.37 5.33
CA TYR A 179 -1.70 6.04 4.01
C TYR A 179 -1.73 7.28 3.11
N ASN A 180 -1.95 7.07 1.81
CA ASN A 180 -1.99 8.18 0.85
C ASN A 180 -3.18 9.11 1.14
N PHE A 181 -2.92 10.41 1.16
CA PHE A 181 -3.94 11.44 1.08
C PHE A 181 -3.66 12.32 -0.13
N ARG A 182 -4.51 12.19 -1.14
CA ARG A 182 -4.37 12.91 -2.40
C ARG A 182 -5.40 14.02 -2.47
N TYR A 183 -4.99 15.19 -2.89
CA TYR A 183 -5.91 16.31 -2.98
C TYR A 183 -5.59 17.20 -4.17
N GLN A 184 -6.62 17.83 -4.72
CA GLN A 184 -6.45 18.95 -5.63
C GLN A 184 -6.08 20.18 -4.80
N ALA A 185 -5.00 20.87 -5.19
CA ALA A 185 -4.52 22.02 -4.44
C ALA A 185 -5.59 23.13 -4.44
N PRO A 186 -6.06 23.59 -3.28
CA PRO A 186 -7.02 24.69 -3.23
C PRO A 186 -6.27 25.97 -3.61
N THR A 187 -6.68 26.66 -4.68
CA THR A 187 -6.05 27.93 -5.08
C THR A 187 -6.76 29.13 -4.44
N THR A 188 -8.09 29.10 -4.41
CA THR A 188 -8.94 30.22 -3.99
C THR A 188 -9.14 30.32 -2.48
N PHE A 189 -9.13 29.19 -1.76
CA PHE A 189 -9.42 29.13 -0.31
C PHE A 189 -8.28 28.52 0.51
N LYS A 190 -7.05 28.58 -0.03
CA LYS A 190 -5.84 28.04 0.61
C LYS A 190 -5.50 28.63 1.97
N ASP A 191 -5.88 29.90 2.19
CA ASP A 191 -5.58 30.67 3.38
C ASP A 191 -6.73 30.64 4.41
N ALA A 192 -7.79 29.89 4.13
CA ALA A 192 -8.85 29.68 5.11
C ALA A 192 -8.30 29.01 6.38
N LEU A 193 -8.81 29.41 7.53
CA LEU A 193 -8.30 28.97 8.82
C LEU A 193 -9.07 27.76 9.33
N VAL A 194 -8.33 26.73 9.76
CA VAL A 194 -8.85 25.54 10.43
C VAL A 194 -8.27 25.49 11.83
N ALA A 195 -9.13 25.48 12.85
CA ALA A 195 -8.70 25.36 14.24
C ALA A 195 -8.57 23.88 14.62
N VAL A 196 -7.34 23.43 14.86
CA VAL A 196 -7.06 22.08 15.36
C VAL A 196 -7.10 22.09 16.89
N PRO A 197 -7.97 21.30 17.55
CA PRO A 197 -8.17 21.40 18.99
C PRO A 197 -7.05 20.75 19.81
N ASP A 198 -6.42 19.68 19.32
CA ASP A 198 -5.41 18.92 20.04
C ASP A 198 -4.31 18.39 19.09
N ALA A 199 -3.13 18.08 19.61
CA ALA A 199 -2.05 17.48 18.83
C ALA A 199 -2.28 15.98 18.51
N ARG A 200 -3.25 15.31 19.13
CA ARG A 200 -3.57 13.89 18.87
C ARG A 200 -4.81 13.67 18.00
N THR A 201 -5.22 14.68 17.24
CA THR A 201 -6.38 14.59 16.35
C THR A 201 -6.20 13.49 15.31
N THR A 202 -7.22 12.65 15.18
CA THR A 202 -7.30 11.55 14.21
C THR A 202 -7.59 12.06 12.80
N ALA A 203 -7.39 11.21 11.80
CA ALA A 203 -7.74 11.54 10.43
C ALA A 203 -9.24 11.86 10.26
N ASP A 204 -10.12 11.08 10.90
CA ASP A 204 -11.58 11.34 10.89
C ASP A 204 -11.90 12.74 11.42
N GLU A 205 -11.33 13.09 12.58
CA GLU A 205 -11.55 14.40 13.20
C GLU A 205 -10.97 15.54 12.37
N LEU A 206 -9.77 15.39 11.80
CA LEU A 206 -9.20 16.41 10.93
C LEU A 206 -10.04 16.59 9.65
N PHE A 207 -10.54 15.52 9.05
CA PHE A 207 -11.42 15.63 7.89
C PHE A 207 -12.74 16.32 8.23
N ARG A 208 -13.30 16.08 9.42
CA ARG A 208 -14.47 16.82 9.95
C ARG A 208 -14.20 18.30 10.18
N LEU A 209 -12.98 18.67 10.55
CA LEU A 209 -12.58 20.07 10.75
C LEU A 209 -12.31 20.78 9.42
N ILE A 210 -11.75 20.07 8.45
CA ILE A 210 -11.42 20.62 7.13
C ILE A 210 -12.67 20.81 6.27
N ALA A 211 -13.56 19.81 6.22
CA ALA A 211 -14.69 19.80 5.29
C ALA A 211 -15.62 21.03 5.36
N PRO A 212 -15.94 21.60 6.54
CA PRO A 212 -16.76 22.82 6.64
C PRO A 212 -16.12 24.08 6.06
N VAL A 213 -14.80 24.09 5.86
CA VAL A 213 -14.03 25.22 5.33
C VAL A 213 -13.90 25.15 3.81
N LEU A 214 -14.23 24.00 3.22
CA LEU A 214 -14.23 23.80 1.78
C LEU A 214 -15.49 24.43 1.15
N PRO A 215 -15.42 24.89 -0.11
CA PRO A 215 -16.61 25.25 -0.88
C PRO A 215 -17.60 24.07 -1.03
N GLU A 216 -18.87 24.37 -1.29
CA GLU A 216 -19.94 23.37 -1.33
C GLU A 216 -19.77 22.30 -2.43
N ASP A 217 -19.02 22.62 -3.49
CA ASP A 217 -18.66 21.75 -4.61
C ASP A 217 -17.44 20.85 -4.33
N TRP A 218 -16.87 20.92 -3.12
CA TRP A 218 -15.76 20.07 -2.69
C TRP A 218 -16.20 19.01 -1.68
N GLN A 219 -15.49 17.89 -1.68
CA GLN A 219 -15.64 16.85 -0.66
C GLN A 219 -14.30 16.18 -0.34
N ILE A 220 -14.23 15.61 0.87
CA ILE A 220 -13.22 14.61 1.22
C ILE A 220 -13.88 13.24 1.18
N SER A 221 -13.25 12.26 0.55
CA SER A 221 -13.71 10.87 0.51
C SER A 221 -12.65 9.95 1.07
N ALA A 222 -13.01 9.10 2.02
CA ALA A 222 -12.22 7.94 2.41
C ALA A 222 -12.61 6.77 1.50
N LEU A 223 -11.68 6.38 0.63
CA LEU A 223 -11.76 5.13 -0.11
C LEU A 223 -11.20 4.00 0.75
N MET A 224 -11.35 2.76 0.29
CA MET A 224 -10.84 1.60 1.03
C MET A 224 -9.32 1.65 1.24
N GLY A 225 -8.55 2.11 0.24
CA GLY A 225 -7.08 2.10 0.30
C GLY A 225 -6.40 3.43 0.67
N TYR A 226 -7.11 4.56 0.57
CA TYR A 226 -6.56 5.91 0.73
C TYR A 226 -7.67 6.96 0.84
N ALA A 227 -7.31 8.20 1.14
CA ALA A 227 -8.25 9.33 1.17
C ALA A 227 -8.00 10.31 0.01
N ILE A 228 -9.06 10.94 -0.47
CA ILE A 228 -9.02 11.96 -1.52
C ILE A 228 -9.77 13.24 -1.13
N MET A 229 -9.39 14.38 -1.70
CA MET A 229 -10.13 15.64 -1.59
C MET A 229 -10.17 16.38 -2.95
N TYR A 230 -11.38 16.54 -3.51
CA TYR A 230 -11.61 17.10 -4.84
C TYR A 230 -12.85 17.98 -4.91
N GLU A 231 -12.91 18.79 -5.97
CA GLU A 231 -14.09 19.50 -6.47
C GLU A 231 -15.03 18.52 -7.19
N ASP A 232 -15.51 17.52 -6.46
CA ASP A 232 -16.39 16.44 -6.94
C ASP A 232 -17.54 16.25 -5.94
N ALA A 233 -18.13 17.34 -5.42
CA ALA A 233 -19.19 17.21 -4.43
C ALA A 233 -20.34 16.34 -4.93
N ARG A 234 -20.80 15.47 -4.04
CA ARG A 234 -21.89 14.49 -4.26
C ARG A 234 -21.53 13.36 -5.22
N VAL A 235 -20.26 13.20 -5.58
CA VAL A 235 -19.77 11.97 -6.19
C VAL A 235 -19.59 10.93 -5.09
N ASP A 236 -20.34 9.84 -5.19
CA ASP A 236 -20.08 8.63 -4.42
C ASP A 236 -19.15 7.74 -5.26
N TYR A 237 -17.98 7.42 -4.71
CA TYR A 237 -17.00 6.56 -5.38
C TYR A 237 -17.32 5.10 -5.03
N PRO A 238 -17.18 4.15 -5.98
CA PRO A 238 -17.49 2.75 -5.72
C PRO A 238 -16.74 2.17 -4.51
N SER A 239 -15.47 2.53 -4.33
CA SER A 239 -14.66 2.10 -3.17
C SER A 239 -14.73 3.05 -1.98
N GLY A 240 -15.61 4.06 -2.01
CA GLY A 240 -15.76 5.05 -0.95
C GLY A 240 -16.70 4.57 0.15
N TRP A 241 -16.22 4.58 1.39
CA TRP A 241 -17.01 4.16 2.56
C TRP A 241 -17.34 5.30 3.51
N ARG A 242 -16.69 6.47 3.36
CA ARG A 242 -16.98 7.64 4.18
C ARG A 242 -16.71 8.93 3.43
N TYR A 243 -17.58 9.91 3.61
CA TYR A 243 -17.56 11.19 2.91
C TYR A 243 -17.75 12.34 3.90
N TYR A 244 -17.02 13.43 3.69
CA TYR A 244 -17.12 14.66 4.47
C TYR A 244 -17.48 15.79 3.52
N ARG A 245 -18.68 16.34 3.67
CA ARG A 245 -19.32 17.31 2.78
C ARG A 245 -19.83 18.47 3.62
N GLY A 246 -19.06 19.55 3.72
CA GLY A 246 -19.35 20.61 4.69
C GLY A 246 -19.38 20.06 6.12
N THR A 247 -20.50 20.24 6.82
CA THR A 247 -20.74 19.67 8.16
C THR A 247 -21.23 18.24 8.15
N ASP A 248 -21.64 17.73 6.99
CA ASP A 248 -22.25 16.40 6.88
C ASP A 248 -21.17 15.33 6.75
N VAL A 249 -21.36 14.23 7.49
CA VAL A 249 -20.56 13.02 7.35
C VAL A 249 -21.44 11.86 6.97
N VAL A 250 -21.22 11.33 5.77
CA VAL A 250 -21.99 10.23 5.20
C VAL A 250 -21.14 8.97 5.23
N THR A 251 -21.70 7.88 5.73
CA THR A 251 -21.08 6.54 5.64
C THR A 251 -21.81 5.76 4.55
N SER A 252 -21.07 5.06 3.70
CA SER A 252 -21.60 4.21 2.65
C SER A 252 -20.97 2.83 2.72
N THR A 253 -21.66 1.84 2.16
CA THR A 253 -21.10 0.51 1.92
C THR A 253 -20.42 0.52 0.55
N PRO A 254 -19.11 0.24 0.47
CA PRO A 254 -18.41 0.12 -0.80
C PRO A 254 -19.05 -0.91 -1.73
N GLU A 255 -19.07 -0.60 -3.01
CA GLU A 255 -19.32 -1.58 -4.06
C GLU A 255 -18.14 -2.55 -4.14
N ALA A 256 -18.44 -3.82 -4.42
CA ALA A 256 -17.42 -4.84 -4.57
C ALA A 256 -17.74 -5.74 -5.76
N GLU A 257 -16.75 -5.91 -6.64
CA GLU A 257 -16.81 -6.88 -7.73
C GLU A 257 -16.55 -8.30 -7.20
N PRO A 258 -17.05 -9.35 -7.87
CA PRO A 258 -16.73 -10.73 -7.53
C PRO A 258 -15.22 -11.00 -7.47
N ALA A 259 -14.84 -11.99 -6.66
CA ALA A 259 -13.43 -12.36 -6.50
C ALA A 259 -12.80 -12.77 -7.84
N GLY A 260 -11.53 -12.43 -8.03
CA GLY A 260 -10.76 -12.85 -9.20
C GLY A 260 -9.30 -12.46 -9.10
N GLU A 261 -8.50 -12.85 -10.08
CA GLU A 261 -7.10 -12.44 -10.15
C GLU A 261 -6.99 -10.93 -10.39
N ILE A 262 -6.09 -10.27 -9.66
CA ILE A 262 -5.76 -8.87 -9.85
C ILE A 262 -4.32 -8.83 -10.37
N GLU A 263 -4.15 -8.32 -11.58
CA GLU A 263 -2.83 -8.14 -12.17
C GLU A 263 -2.03 -7.14 -11.33
N GLU A 264 -0.83 -7.53 -10.90
CA GLU A 264 0.12 -6.57 -10.34
C GLU A 264 0.69 -5.72 -11.47
N GLU A 265 0.61 -4.41 -11.30
CA GLU A 265 1.32 -3.50 -12.19
C GLU A 265 2.83 -3.75 -12.05
N PRO A 266 3.58 -3.82 -13.17
CA PRO A 266 5.03 -3.91 -13.08
C PRO A 266 5.54 -2.74 -12.24
N ALA A 267 6.41 -3.03 -11.27
CA ALA A 267 7.10 -1.99 -10.55
C ALA A 267 7.93 -1.19 -11.56
N ASP A 268 7.47 0.02 -11.93
CA ASP A 268 8.28 0.93 -12.74
C ASP A 268 9.65 1.09 -12.05
N GLU A 269 10.70 0.89 -12.85
CA GLU A 269 12.13 0.95 -12.54
C GLU A 269 12.57 2.22 -11.77
#